data_AF-A0A925N832-F1
#
_entry.id   AF-A0A925N832-F1
#
_cell.length_a   1.000
_cell.length_b   1.000
_cell.length_c   1.000
_cell.angle_alpha   90.00
_cell.angle_beta   90.00
_cell.angle_gamma   90.00
#
_symmetry.space_group_name_H-M   'P 1'
#
loop_
_entity.id
_entity.type
_entity.pdbx_description
1 polymer ?
#
loop_
_entity_poly.entity_id
_entity_poly.type
_entity_poly.pdbx_seq_one_letter_code
_entity_poly.pdbx_strand_id
1 'polypeptide(L)' 'VRAAFGQRRKTLRNALGLVCDVAQIEAAGIDPQARAEQVAVADFVRLANIPVPA' A
#
# COMPACT_ATOMS: atom_id res chain seq x y z
N VAL A 1 1.64 -3.45 -6.78
CA VAL A 1 0.28 -4.03 -6.96
C VAL A 1 0.16 -5.53 -6.65
N ARG A 2 1.03 -6.42 -7.16
CA ARG A 2 0.94 -7.89 -6.93
C ARG A 2 0.81 -8.29 -5.45
N ALA A 3 1.64 -7.73 -4.56
CA ALA A 3 1.60 -8.03 -3.13
C ALA A 3 0.23 -7.70 -2.49
N ALA A 4 -0.33 -6.53 -2.79
CA ALA A 4 -1.64 -6.10 -2.29
C ALA A 4 -2.76 -7.05 -2.72
N PHE A 5 -2.84 -7.36 -4.02
CA PHE A 5 -3.90 -8.22 -4.56
C PHE A 5 -3.72 -9.71 -4.25
N GLY A 6 -2.49 -10.18 -4.02
CA GLY A 6 -2.21 -11.52 -3.50
C GLY A 6 -2.77 -11.74 -2.09
N GLN A 7 -3.09 -10.66 -1.37
CA GLN A 7 -3.68 -10.66 -0.03
C GLN A 7 -4.96 -9.82 0.03
N ARG A 8 -5.79 -9.82 -1.04
CA ARG A 8 -6.91 -8.86 -1.25
C ARG A 8 -7.92 -8.66 -0.11
N ARG A 9 -8.02 -9.61 0.83
CA ARG A 9 -8.93 -9.53 1.99
C ARG A 9 -8.29 -8.88 3.22
N LYS A 10 -6.97 -8.69 3.23
CA LYS A 10 -6.24 -7.99 4.29
C LYS A 10 -6.24 -6.49 4.01
N THR A 11 -6.11 -5.71 5.09
CA THR A 11 -5.80 -4.29 5.01
C THR A 11 -4.41 -4.07 4.39
N LEU A 12 -4.17 -2.91 3.78
CA LEU A 12 -2.91 -2.60 3.12
C LEU A 12 -1.71 -2.68 4.07
N ARG A 13 -1.85 -2.20 5.32
CA ARG A 13 -0.88 -2.40 6.40
C ARG A 13 -0.42 -3.86 6.50
N ASN A 14 -1.35 -4.81 6.42
CA ASN A 14 -1.07 -6.23 6.61
C ASN A 14 -0.67 -6.92 5.30
N ALA A 15 -1.16 -6.45 4.16
CA ALA A 15 -0.84 -6.99 2.84
C ALA A 15 0.55 -6.56 2.34
N LEU A 16 0.99 -5.36 2.72
CA LEU A 16 2.22 -4.73 2.23
C LEU A 16 3.34 -4.65 3.27
N GLY A 17 3.17 -5.14 4.50
CA GLY A 17 4.15 -5.01 5.57
C GLY A 17 5.54 -5.64 5.32
N LEU A 18 5.70 -6.41 4.22
CA LEU A 18 7.01 -6.92 3.77
C LEU A 18 7.67 -6.05 2.69
N VAL A 19 6.98 -5.04 2.17
CA VAL A 19 7.44 -4.23 1.02
C VAL A 19 7.38 -2.72 1.27
N CYS A 20 6.55 -2.25 2.21
CA CYS A 20 6.55 -0.85 2.65
C CYS A 20 5.98 -0.76 4.07
N ASP A 21 6.33 0.30 4.78
CA ASP A 21 5.77 0.59 6.09
C ASP A 21 4.45 1.40 6.00
N VAL A 22 3.85 1.66 7.16
CA VAL A 22 2.60 2.43 7.27
C VAL A 22 2.80 3.90 6.90
N ALA A 23 3.97 4.47 7.23
CA ALA A 23 4.25 5.88 6.94
C ALA A 23 4.32 6.13 5.43
N GLN A 24 4.86 5.19 4.65
CA GLN A 24 4.85 5.24 3.19
C GLN A 24 3.43 5.15 2.62
N ILE A 25 2.58 4.28 3.19
CA ILE A 25 1.16 4.18 2.79
C ILE A 25 0.43 5.50 3.04
N GLU A 26 0.63 6.11 4.21
CA GLU A 26 0.03 7.40 4.58
C GLU A 26 0.58 8.56 3.74
N ALA A 27 1.88 8.58 3.45
CA ALA A 27 2.50 9.55 2.57
C ALA A 27 2.01 9.44 1.11
N ALA A 28 1.58 8.25 0.69
CA ALA A 28 0.88 8.04 -0.57
C ALA A 28 -0.59 8.50 -0.51
N GLY A 29 -1.06 9.07 0.59
CA GLY A 29 -2.44 9.50 0.79
C GLY A 29 -3.44 8.35 0.77
N ILE A 30 -3.04 7.18 1.25
CA ILE A 30 -3.87 5.98 1.31
C ILE A 30 -4.18 5.65 2.77
N ASP A 31 -5.41 5.25 3.07
CA ASP A 31 -5.75 4.68 4.38
C ASP A 31 -5.10 3.28 4.54
N PRO A 32 -4.20 3.06 5.52
CA PRO A 32 -3.59 1.76 5.76
C PRO A 32 -4.58 0.65 6.12
N GLN A 33 -5.80 1.00 6.55
CA GLN A 33 -6.90 0.07 6.82
C GLN A 33 -7.70 -0.31 5.57
N ALA A 34 -7.52 0.39 4.45
CA ALA A 34 -8.17 0.04 3.19
C ALA A 34 -7.71 -1.34 2.70
N ARG A 35 -8.58 -2.06 2.01
CA ARG A 35 -8.21 -3.26 1.24
C ARG A 35 -7.76 -2.86 -0.16
N ALA A 36 -6.99 -3.73 -0.82
CA ALA A 36 -6.39 -3.43 -2.13
C ALA A 36 -7.42 -3.01 -3.20
N GLU A 37 -8.62 -3.58 -3.17
CA GLU A 37 -9.72 -3.27 -4.10
C GLU A 37 -10.38 -1.91 -3.87
N GLN A 38 -10.10 -1.25 -2.75
CA GLN A 38 -10.67 0.05 -2.37
C GLN A 38 -9.75 1.22 -2.75
N VAL A 39 -8.58 0.93 -3.32
CA VAL A 39 -7.50 1.89 -3.55
C VAL A 39 -7.36 2.13 -5.05
N ALA A 40 -7.29 3.40 -5.47
CA ALA A 40 -7.18 3.71 -6.88
C ALA A 40 -5.81 3.30 -7.43
N VAL A 41 -5.74 2.99 -8.73
CA VAL A 41 -4.47 2.64 -9.39
C VAL A 41 -3.46 3.78 -9.26
N ALA A 42 -3.90 5.03 -9.37
CA ALA A 42 -3.05 6.21 -9.19
C ALA A 42 -2.38 6.24 -7.81
N ASP A 43 -3.04 5.75 -6.78
CA ASP A 43 -2.50 5.75 -5.42
C ASP A 43 -1.42 4.68 -5.26
N PHE A 44 -1.61 3.51 -5.89
CA PHE A 44 -0.54 2.51 -5.97
C PHE A 44 0.69 3.02 -6.72
N VAL A 45 0.52 3.87 -7.74
CA VAL A 45 1.64 4.52 -8.43
C VAL A 45 2.34 5.50 -7.50
N ARG A 46 1.58 6.34 -6.77
CA ARG A 46 2.15 7.26 -5.77
C ARG A 46 2.96 6.51 -4.71
N LEU A 47 2.40 5.44 -4.14
CA LEU A 47 3.07 4.59 -3.16
C LEU A 47 4.38 3.98 -3.69
N ALA A 48 4.36 3.47 -4.93
CA ALA A 48 5.54 2.86 -5.53
C ALA A 48 6.69 3.84 -5.79
N ASN A 49 6.39 5.15 -5.87
CA ASN A 49 7.38 6.20 -6.10
C ASN A 49 7.95 6.78 -4.79
N ILE A 50 7.44 6.37 -3.63
CA ILE A 50 7.99 6.79 -2.33
C ILE A 50 9.27 6.00 -2.07
N PRO A 51 10.41 6.68 -1.82
CA PRO A 51 11.65 5.99 -1.50
C PRO A 51 11.49 5.10 -0.27
N VAL A 52 12.09 3.91 -0.32
CA VAL A 52 12.25 3.08 0.87
C VAL A 52 13.35 3.71 1.72
N PRO A 53 13.14 3.95 3.02
CA PRO A 53 14.20 4.44 3.90
C PRO A 53 15.37 3.44 3.91
N ALA A 54 16.60 3.98 3.86
CA ALA A 54 17.84 3.20 3.83
C ALA A 54 18.05 2.38 5.11
#